data_AF-A0A9D3ZJT0-F1
#
_entry.id   AF-A0A9D3ZJT0-F1
#
_cell.length_a   1.000
_cell.length_b   1.000
_cell.length_c   1.000
_cell.angle_alpha   90.00
_cell.angle_beta   90.00
_cell.angle_gamma   90.00
#
_symmetry.space_group_name_H-M   'P 1'
#
loop_
_entity.id
_entity.type
_entity.pdbx_description
1 polymer ?
#
loop_
_entity_poly.entity_id
_entity_poly.type
_entity_poly.pdbx_seq_one_letter_code
_entity_poly.pdbx_strand_id
1 'polypeptide(L)'
;MLCALLQRNEVVCVGSVYGSTLVQAIRFFEDYWKELCSNIRRGQLSAWISDTGCINSLSLILNKLNPELADLIEDICNAKSWEGIIKKVWPGTKCIDAVVTGSMAQYIPMLEFYCGGLPLVSKYYASSEGLLGINLKPLSKPCDTCYTLVPNMAYFEFLPVHENNEEERSKKEVIEVVDLVNVKLGQCYELVVTTFIGLYRYKVGDILKVTGYHNNAPQFQFVRRKDAFLSIDSEKTAEDELAEGIL
;
A
#
# COMPACT_ATOMS: atom_id res chain seq x y z
N MET A 1 -0.56 12.84 -12.29
CA MET A 1 -0.73 12.08 -13.55
C MET A 1 -0.02 12.75 -14.73
N LEU A 2 -0.36 13.99 -15.09
CA LEU A 2 0.20 14.69 -16.26
C LEU A 2 1.74 14.70 -16.31
N CYS A 3 2.43 15.03 -15.21
CA CYS A 3 3.90 14.99 -15.14
C CYS A 3 4.46 13.59 -15.46
N ALA A 4 3.81 12.54 -14.95
CA ALA A 4 4.25 11.17 -15.16
C ALA A 4 4.11 10.73 -16.61
N LEU A 5 3.13 11.27 -17.35
CA LEU A 5 2.97 11.03 -18.79
C LEU A 5 4.07 11.73 -19.58
N LEU A 6 4.41 12.98 -19.22
CA LEU A 6 5.50 13.74 -19.86
C LEU A 6 6.87 13.07 -19.65
N GLN A 7 7.10 12.48 -18.47
CA GLN A 7 8.34 11.76 -18.13
C GLN A 7 8.23 10.24 -18.31
N ARG A 8 7.32 9.75 -19.17
CA ARG A 8 6.98 8.31 -19.23
C ARG A 8 8.16 7.34 -19.40
N ASN A 9 9.22 7.79 -20.08
CA ASN A 9 10.40 6.98 -20.38
C ASN A 9 11.39 6.92 -19.20
N GLU A 10 11.27 7.84 -18.24
CA GLU A 10 12.12 7.92 -17.04
C GLU A 10 11.52 7.15 -15.85
N VAL A 11 10.23 6.81 -15.93
CA VAL A 11 9.53 6.09 -14.86
C VAL A 11 10.00 4.64 -14.79
N VAL A 12 10.68 4.30 -13.68
CA VAL A 12 11.16 2.94 -13.38
C VAL A 12 10.31 2.19 -12.36
N CYS A 13 9.50 2.91 -11.58
CA CYS A 13 8.62 2.38 -10.55
C CYS A 13 7.35 3.22 -10.50
N VAL A 14 6.19 2.56 -10.47
CA VAL A 14 4.89 3.21 -10.29
C VAL A 14 4.34 2.77 -8.94
N GLY A 15 3.74 3.65 -8.17
CA GLY A 15 3.27 3.26 -6.85
C GLY A 15 2.51 4.32 -6.08
N SER A 16 1.95 3.88 -4.96
CA SER A 16 1.30 4.68 -3.93
C SER A 16 1.42 3.96 -2.59
N VAL A 17 0.93 4.56 -1.50
CA VAL A 17 0.97 3.91 -0.18
C VAL A 17 0.14 2.63 -0.18
N TYR A 18 -1.11 2.70 -0.64
CA TYR A 18 -2.02 1.55 -0.68
C TYR A 18 -2.39 1.16 -2.11
N GLY A 19 -2.71 -0.12 -2.32
CA GLY A 19 -3.19 -0.62 -3.61
C GLY A 19 -4.49 0.05 -4.08
N SER A 20 -5.40 0.37 -3.15
CA SER A 20 -6.63 1.13 -3.39
C SER A 20 -6.36 2.47 -4.07
N THR A 21 -5.42 3.25 -3.54
CA THR A 21 -5.05 4.57 -4.08
C THR A 21 -4.48 4.46 -5.49
N LEU A 22 -3.68 3.42 -5.77
CA LEU A 22 -3.14 3.19 -7.10
C LEU A 22 -4.26 2.86 -8.09
N VAL A 23 -5.19 1.99 -7.69
CA VAL A 23 -6.39 1.67 -8.49
C VAL A 23 -7.20 2.94 -8.78
N GLN A 24 -7.43 3.79 -7.78
CA GLN A 24 -8.13 5.06 -7.97
C GLN A 24 -7.39 5.98 -8.95
N ALA A 25 -6.06 6.06 -8.87
CA ALA A 25 -5.27 6.84 -9.82
C ALA A 25 -5.38 6.30 -11.26
N ILE A 26 -5.46 4.98 -11.43
CA ILE A 26 -5.68 4.35 -12.75
C ILE A 26 -7.10 4.64 -13.26
N ARG A 27 -8.12 4.58 -12.39
CA ARG A 27 -9.51 4.94 -12.74
C ARG A 27 -9.62 6.40 -13.15
N PHE A 28 -9.00 7.31 -12.40
CA PHE A 28 -8.91 8.71 -12.81
C PHE A 28 -8.24 8.86 -14.18
N PHE A 29 -7.20 8.08 -14.46
CA PHE A 29 -6.58 8.11 -15.78
C PHE A 29 -7.53 7.59 -16.87
N GLU A 30 -8.31 6.55 -16.60
CA GLU A 30 -9.35 6.02 -17.49
C GLU A 30 -10.44 7.05 -17.84
N ASP A 31 -10.86 7.87 -16.86
CA ASP A 31 -11.89 8.88 -17.07
C ASP A 31 -11.36 10.14 -17.80
N TYR A 32 -10.11 10.53 -17.54
CA TYR A 32 -9.57 11.84 -17.96
C TYR A 32 -8.45 11.77 -19.01
N TRP A 33 -8.12 10.60 -19.57
CA TRP A 33 -7.00 10.50 -20.52
C TRP A 33 -7.14 11.42 -21.74
N LYS A 34 -8.37 11.64 -22.26
CA LYS A 34 -8.63 12.53 -23.41
C LYS A 34 -8.23 13.97 -23.11
N GLU A 35 -8.57 14.42 -21.92
CA GLU A 35 -8.24 15.76 -21.45
C GLU A 35 -6.72 15.90 -21.24
N LEU A 36 -6.10 14.89 -20.62
CA LEU A 36 -4.65 14.84 -20.43
C LEU A 36 -3.90 14.86 -21.76
N CYS A 37 -4.36 14.12 -22.77
CA CYS A 37 -3.78 14.15 -24.12
C CYS A 37 -3.96 15.52 -24.78
N SER A 38 -5.12 16.16 -24.64
CA SER A 38 -5.36 17.53 -25.11
C SER A 38 -4.42 18.54 -24.45
N ASN A 39 -4.18 18.41 -23.14
CA ASN A 39 -3.26 19.26 -22.39
C ASN A 39 -1.81 19.10 -22.88
N ILE A 40 -1.36 17.87 -23.11
CA ILE A 40 -0.02 17.57 -23.67
C ILE A 40 0.10 18.12 -25.10
N ARG A 41 -0.92 17.91 -25.93
CA ARG A 41 -0.95 18.37 -27.33
C ARG A 41 -0.87 19.89 -27.43
N ARG A 42 -1.59 20.60 -26.56
CA ARG A 42 -1.67 22.08 -26.55
C ARG A 42 -0.61 22.76 -25.68
N GLY A 43 0.12 22.00 -24.86
CA GLY A 43 1.03 22.58 -23.85
C GLY A 43 0.31 23.49 -22.86
N GLN A 44 -0.98 23.26 -22.62
CA GLN A 44 -1.84 24.11 -21.81
C GLN A 44 -2.65 23.28 -20.83
N LEU A 45 -2.77 23.75 -19.60
CA LEU A 45 -3.62 23.13 -18.59
C LEU A 45 -5.08 23.45 -18.84
N SER A 46 -5.95 22.55 -18.39
CA SER A 46 -7.38 22.76 -18.37
C SER A 46 -7.80 23.90 -17.43
N ALA A 47 -8.84 24.63 -17.83
CA ALA A 47 -9.27 25.86 -17.15
C ALA A 47 -9.84 25.66 -15.73
N TRP A 48 -10.22 24.42 -15.37
CA TRP A 48 -10.73 24.11 -14.03
C TRP A 48 -9.61 23.97 -12.98
N ILE A 49 -8.35 23.85 -13.42
CA ILE A 49 -7.19 23.86 -12.52
C ILE A 49 -6.93 25.32 -12.15
N SER A 50 -7.37 25.72 -10.96
CA SER A 50 -7.27 27.10 -10.46
C SER A 50 -6.09 27.35 -9.53
N ASP A 51 -5.43 26.30 -9.06
CA ASP A 51 -4.30 26.41 -8.14
C ASP A 51 -3.07 27.02 -8.85
N THR A 52 -2.70 28.24 -8.44
CA THR A 52 -1.61 29.00 -9.06
C THR A 52 -0.24 28.33 -8.86
N GLY A 53 -0.03 27.63 -7.75
CA GLY A 53 1.21 26.87 -7.51
C GLY A 53 1.40 25.73 -8.52
N CYS A 54 0.34 24.96 -8.73
CA CYS A 54 0.26 23.89 -9.72
C CYS A 54 0.46 24.43 -11.14
N ILE A 55 -0.25 25.50 -11.52
CA ILE A 55 -0.13 26.12 -12.85
C ILE A 55 1.32 26.56 -13.11
N ASN A 56 1.93 27.30 -12.19
CA ASN A 56 3.30 27.78 -12.34
C ASN A 56 4.29 26.63 -12.48
N SER A 57 4.16 25.60 -11.63
CA SER A 57 5.06 24.44 -11.66
C SER A 57 4.92 23.63 -12.95
N LEU A 58 3.68 23.38 -13.38
CA LEU A 58 3.40 22.60 -14.59
C LEU A 58 3.75 23.37 -15.87
N SER A 59 3.65 24.70 -15.88
CA SER A 59 4.07 25.52 -17.02
C SER A 59 5.56 25.36 -17.35
N LEU A 60 6.40 25.06 -16.34
CA LEU A 60 7.82 24.77 -16.51
C LEU A 60 8.09 23.40 -17.15
N ILE A 61 7.11 22.49 -17.14
CA ILE A 61 7.24 21.12 -17.66
C ILE A 61 6.46 20.95 -18.98
N LEU A 62 5.34 21.66 -19.15
CA LEU A 62 4.49 21.71 -20.35
C LEU A 62 4.92 22.78 -21.36
N ASN A 63 6.13 23.31 -21.23
CA ASN A 63 6.69 24.38 -22.04
C ASN A 63 6.92 24.04 -23.52
N LYS A 64 6.65 22.81 -23.96
CA LYS A 64 6.69 22.40 -25.38
C LYS A 64 5.43 21.64 -25.78
N LEU A 65 4.89 22.02 -26.93
CA LEU A 65 3.86 21.25 -27.63
C LEU A 65 4.42 19.87 -27.96
N ASN A 66 3.72 18.80 -27.57
CA ASN A 66 4.14 17.44 -27.86
C ASN A 66 2.99 16.61 -28.44
N PRO A 67 2.58 16.87 -29.69
CA PRO A 67 1.47 16.15 -30.32
C PRO A 67 1.78 14.66 -30.50
N GLU A 68 3.02 14.29 -30.82
CA GLU A 68 3.44 12.90 -31.00
C GLU A 68 3.23 12.07 -29.72
N LEU A 69 3.58 12.63 -28.56
CA LEU A 69 3.34 11.97 -27.27
C LEU A 69 1.84 11.85 -26.97
N ALA A 70 1.05 12.88 -27.29
CA ALA A 70 -0.39 12.85 -27.09
C ALA A 70 -1.05 11.77 -27.95
N ASP A 71 -0.68 11.67 -29.22
CA ASP A 71 -1.20 10.67 -30.16
C ASP A 71 -0.82 9.25 -29.70
N LEU A 72 0.42 9.04 -29.26
CA LEU A 72 0.88 7.76 -28.71
C LEU A 72 0.06 7.32 -27.47
N ILE A 73 -0.18 8.23 -26.53
CA ILE A 73 -0.97 7.91 -25.32
C ILE A 73 -2.44 7.65 -25.70
N GLU A 74 -2.98 8.44 -26.61
CA GLU A 74 -4.34 8.30 -27.13
C GLU A 74 -4.53 6.93 -27.82
N ASP A 75 -3.58 6.48 -28.64
CA ASP A 75 -3.60 5.14 -29.26
C ASP A 75 -3.58 4.02 -28.22
N ILE A 76 -2.78 4.17 -27.16
CA ILE A 76 -2.70 3.20 -26.06
C ILE A 76 -4.02 3.14 -25.27
N CYS A 77 -4.58 4.30 -24.92
CA CYS A 77 -5.78 4.43 -24.10
C CYS A 77 -7.08 4.08 -24.85
N ASN A 78 -7.10 4.22 -26.18
CA ASN A 78 -8.22 3.82 -27.04
C ASN A 78 -8.35 2.28 -27.19
N ALA A 79 -7.43 1.50 -26.64
CA ALA A 79 -7.52 0.04 -26.67
C ALA A 79 -8.79 -0.47 -25.96
N LYS A 80 -9.40 -1.52 -26.52
CA LYS A 80 -10.60 -2.17 -25.93
C LYS A 80 -10.38 -2.74 -24.52
N SER A 81 -9.13 -3.07 -24.18
CA SER A 81 -8.74 -3.61 -22.88
C SER A 81 -7.57 -2.81 -22.30
N TRP A 82 -7.72 -2.43 -21.03
CA TRP A 82 -6.71 -1.76 -20.22
C TRP A 82 -5.79 -2.74 -19.50
N GLU A 83 -5.82 -4.02 -19.87
CA GLU A 83 -4.87 -5.00 -19.38
C GLU A 83 -3.44 -4.57 -19.71
N GLY A 84 -2.57 -4.55 -18.69
CA GLY A 84 -1.18 -4.13 -18.81
C GLY A 84 -0.99 -2.67 -19.19
N ILE A 85 -1.99 -1.80 -18.98
CA ILE A 85 -1.92 -0.37 -19.31
C ILE A 85 -0.68 0.31 -18.72
N ILE A 86 -0.29 -0.05 -17.49
CA ILE A 86 0.88 0.55 -16.83
C ILE A 86 2.16 0.28 -17.64
N LYS A 87 2.37 -0.94 -18.12
CA LYS A 87 3.53 -1.28 -18.97
C LYS A 87 3.48 -0.59 -20.32
N LYS A 88 2.29 -0.40 -20.91
CA LYS A 88 2.12 0.24 -22.22
C LYS A 88 2.44 1.74 -22.13
N VAL A 89 1.87 2.41 -21.14
CA VAL A 89 2.06 3.86 -20.92
C VAL A 89 3.45 4.15 -20.37
N TRP A 90 3.94 3.38 -19.41
CA TRP A 90 5.26 3.53 -18.79
C TRP A 90 6.14 2.29 -19.04
N PRO A 91 6.76 2.18 -20.23
CA PRO A 91 7.50 0.98 -20.64
C PRO A 91 8.78 0.73 -19.84
N GLY A 92 9.31 1.77 -19.18
CA GLY A 92 10.48 1.66 -18.30
C GLY A 92 10.20 0.97 -16.95
N THR A 93 8.92 0.79 -16.58
CA THR A 93 8.51 0.34 -15.25
C THR A 93 9.00 -1.09 -14.96
N LYS A 94 9.66 -1.27 -13.81
CA LYS A 94 10.21 -2.55 -13.34
C LYS A 94 9.39 -3.19 -12.24
N CYS A 95 8.74 -2.39 -11.40
CA CYS A 95 7.90 -2.88 -10.32
C CYS A 95 6.80 -1.88 -9.97
N ILE A 96 5.83 -2.38 -9.22
CA ILE A 96 4.76 -1.59 -8.62
C ILE A 96 5.01 -1.53 -7.12
N ASP A 97 5.02 -0.34 -6.55
CA ASP A 97 5.21 -0.14 -5.11
C ASP A 97 3.87 0.21 -4.46
N ALA A 98 3.32 -0.72 -3.70
CA ALA A 98 2.08 -0.51 -2.96
C ALA A 98 1.90 -1.57 -1.86
N VAL A 99 1.30 -1.17 -0.74
CA VAL A 99 0.84 -2.13 0.26
C VAL A 99 -0.35 -2.90 -0.31
N VAL A 100 -0.17 -4.22 -0.45
CA VAL A 100 -1.17 -5.19 -0.93
C VAL A 100 -1.40 -6.33 0.06
N THR A 101 -0.97 -6.16 1.32
CA THR A 101 -1.21 -7.11 2.42
C THR A 101 -2.41 -6.69 3.26
N GLY A 102 -2.97 -7.62 4.04
CA GLY A 102 -4.16 -7.34 4.88
C GLY A 102 -5.40 -7.07 4.03
N SER A 103 -6.21 -6.07 4.39
CA SER A 103 -7.41 -5.68 3.62
C SER A 103 -7.08 -5.30 2.17
N MET A 104 -5.88 -4.76 1.91
CA MET A 104 -5.46 -4.38 0.56
C MET A 104 -5.24 -5.56 -0.39
N ALA A 105 -5.19 -6.79 0.12
CA ALA A 105 -5.06 -7.99 -0.71
C ALA A 105 -6.22 -8.16 -1.70
N GLN A 106 -7.40 -7.59 -1.40
CA GLN A 106 -8.56 -7.60 -2.30
C GLN A 106 -8.30 -6.89 -3.64
N TYR A 107 -7.35 -5.95 -3.68
CA TYR A 107 -7.00 -5.21 -4.90
C TYR A 107 -5.97 -5.91 -5.78
N ILE A 108 -5.36 -7.02 -5.31
CA ILE A 108 -4.33 -7.75 -6.07
C ILE A 108 -4.81 -8.12 -7.48
N PRO A 109 -5.98 -8.75 -7.69
CA PRO A 109 -6.40 -9.16 -9.04
C PRO A 109 -6.55 -7.98 -10.01
N MET A 110 -7.05 -6.85 -9.51
CA MET A 110 -7.23 -5.64 -10.32
C MET A 110 -5.88 -5.00 -10.66
N LEU A 111 -4.95 -4.96 -9.69
CA LEU A 111 -3.60 -4.48 -9.93
C LEU A 111 -2.85 -5.40 -10.91
N GLU A 112 -2.96 -6.71 -10.77
CA GLU A 112 -2.35 -7.66 -11.71
C GLU A 112 -2.86 -7.45 -13.15
N PHE A 113 -4.17 -7.21 -13.31
CA PHE A 113 -4.78 -6.86 -14.59
C PHE A 113 -4.16 -5.60 -15.20
N TYR A 114 -4.11 -4.48 -14.47
CA TYR A 114 -3.56 -3.22 -15.00
C TYR A 114 -2.04 -3.23 -15.18
N CYS A 115 -1.33 -3.98 -14.36
CA CYS A 115 0.14 -3.99 -14.35
C CYS A 115 0.72 -5.02 -15.32
N GLY A 116 -0.08 -5.97 -15.83
CA GLY A 116 0.31 -6.92 -16.86
C GLY A 116 1.48 -7.81 -16.43
N GLY A 117 1.49 -8.25 -15.17
CA GLY A 117 2.55 -9.09 -14.60
C GLY A 117 3.83 -8.35 -14.20
N LEU A 118 3.77 -7.05 -13.85
CA LEU A 118 4.83 -6.43 -13.05
C LEU A 118 4.79 -6.98 -11.62
N PRO A 119 5.95 -7.13 -10.94
CA PRO A 119 5.97 -7.53 -9.55
C PRO A 119 5.33 -6.43 -8.68
N LEU A 120 4.37 -6.83 -7.85
CA LEU A 120 3.78 -6.01 -6.80
C LEU A 120 4.67 -6.11 -5.56
N VAL A 121 5.21 -4.98 -5.11
CA VAL A 121 6.19 -4.89 -4.04
C VAL A 121 5.59 -4.11 -2.88
N SER A 122 5.50 -4.75 -1.72
CA SER A 122 5.24 -4.07 -0.45
C SER A 122 6.54 -4.00 0.33
N LYS A 123 7.13 -2.79 0.41
CA LYS A 123 8.48 -2.57 0.95
C LYS A 123 8.53 -2.45 2.46
N TYR A 124 7.54 -1.76 3.03
CA TYR A 124 7.58 -1.30 4.41
C TYR A 124 6.34 -1.76 5.16
N TYR A 125 6.52 -2.06 6.44
CA TYR A 125 5.44 -2.16 7.40
C TYR A 125 5.57 -0.97 8.36
N ALA A 126 4.59 -0.08 8.31
CA ALA A 126 4.59 1.18 9.05
C ALA A 126 3.17 1.52 9.50
N SER A 127 3.10 2.37 10.51
CA SER A 127 1.87 2.94 11.03
C SER A 127 2.11 4.39 11.47
N SER A 128 1.08 5.09 11.92
CA SER A 128 1.24 6.47 12.43
C SER A 128 2.16 6.53 13.66
N GLU A 129 2.28 5.41 14.39
CA GLU A 129 3.15 5.23 15.55
C GLU A 129 4.63 5.05 15.18
N GLY A 130 4.95 4.73 13.91
CA GLY A 130 6.32 4.66 13.41
C GLY A 130 6.53 3.69 12.22
N LEU A 131 7.74 3.71 11.67
CA LEU A 131 8.21 2.69 10.73
C LEU A 131 8.67 1.46 11.51
N LEU A 132 8.02 0.33 11.33
CA LEU A 132 8.19 -0.83 12.21
C LEU A 132 9.07 -1.92 11.57
N GLY A 133 8.89 -2.18 10.28
CA GLY A 133 9.57 -3.28 9.58
C GLY A 133 9.78 -3.07 8.09
N ILE A 134 10.62 -3.92 7.52
CA ILE A 134 10.96 -3.94 6.09
C ILE A 134 10.76 -5.33 5.50
N ASN A 135 10.33 -5.39 4.24
CA ASN A 135 10.29 -6.64 3.49
C ASN A 135 11.67 -6.92 2.89
N LEU A 136 12.37 -7.95 3.41
CA LEU A 136 13.68 -8.36 2.93
C LEU A 136 13.64 -9.14 1.61
N LYS A 137 12.46 -9.59 1.18
CA LYS A 137 12.22 -10.32 -0.08
C LYS A 137 11.16 -9.56 -0.90
N PRO A 138 11.46 -8.34 -1.39
CA PRO A 138 10.47 -7.46 -2.02
C PRO A 138 9.82 -8.05 -3.28
N LEU A 139 10.47 -9.00 -3.95
CA LEU A 139 9.98 -9.64 -5.18
C LEU A 139 9.22 -10.96 -4.93
N SER A 140 8.95 -11.32 -3.67
CA SER A 140 8.10 -12.47 -3.36
C SER A 140 6.67 -12.25 -3.85
N LYS A 141 5.89 -13.33 -3.97
CA LYS A 141 4.46 -13.19 -4.26
C LYS A 141 3.78 -12.37 -3.16
N PRO A 142 2.73 -11.59 -3.49
CA PRO A 142 2.01 -10.79 -2.51
C PRO A 142 1.53 -11.59 -1.28
N CYS A 143 1.05 -12.83 -1.51
CA CYS A 143 0.58 -13.73 -0.44
C CYS A 143 1.69 -14.18 0.53
N ASP A 144 2.94 -14.19 0.08
CA ASP A 144 4.10 -14.65 0.85
C ASP A 144 4.83 -13.49 1.53
N THR A 145 4.29 -12.27 1.43
CA THR A 145 4.92 -11.05 1.97
C THR A 145 5.09 -11.15 3.47
N CYS A 146 6.34 -11.04 3.91
CA CYS A 146 6.71 -11.01 5.32
C CYS A 146 7.57 -9.78 5.61
N TYR A 147 7.35 -9.16 6.75
CA TYR A 147 8.08 -8.00 7.22
C TYR A 147 9.00 -8.39 8.36
N THR A 148 10.27 -7.99 8.28
CA THR A 148 11.23 -8.13 9.37
C THR A 148 11.21 -6.85 10.17
N LEU A 149 10.84 -6.92 11.44
CA LEU A 149 10.86 -5.74 12.31
C LEU A 149 12.30 -5.29 12.53
N VAL A 150 12.52 -3.98 12.48
CA VAL A 150 13.86 -3.42 12.61
C VAL A 150 14.08 -3.02 14.08
N PRO A 151 14.92 -3.74 14.86
CA PRO A 151 14.94 -3.63 16.32
C PRO A 151 15.31 -2.26 16.89
N ASN A 152 15.88 -1.36 16.08
CA ASN A 152 16.26 -0.02 16.48
C ASN A 152 15.15 1.02 16.27
N MET A 153 14.01 0.66 15.68
CA MET A 153 12.91 1.60 15.41
C MET A 153 12.01 1.85 16.62
N ALA A 154 11.75 0.80 17.40
CA ALA A 154 10.98 0.84 18.64
C ALA A 154 11.36 -0.36 19.51
N TYR A 155 10.97 -0.35 20.78
CA TYR A 155 10.96 -1.56 21.58
C TYR A 155 9.67 -2.33 21.29
N PHE A 156 9.80 -3.61 20.92
CA PHE A 156 8.69 -4.44 20.46
C PHE A 156 8.37 -5.54 21.46
N GLU A 157 7.09 -5.58 21.82
CA GLU A 157 6.46 -6.53 22.72
C GLU A 157 5.31 -7.24 21.99
N PHE A 158 4.99 -8.46 22.38
CA PHE A 158 4.02 -9.32 21.69
C PHE A 158 3.06 -9.97 22.67
N LEU A 159 1.76 -9.75 22.45
CA LEU A 159 0.70 -10.38 23.22
C LEU A 159 0.21 -11.63 22.46
N PRO A 160 0.34 -12.85 23.00
CA PRO A 160 -0.14 -14.06 22.32
C PRO A 160 -1.63 -14.00 22.01
N VAL A 161 -2.00 -14.37 20.77
CA VAL A 161 -3.39 -14.47 20.33
C VAL A 161 -3.75 -15.94 20.22
N HIS A 162 -4.68 -16.40 21.04
CA HIS A 162 -5.24 -17.76 20.98
C HIS A 162 -6.50 -17.73 20.12
N GLU A 163 -6.44 -18.32 18.93
CA GLU A 163 -7.62 -18.54 18.09
C GLU A 163 -8.38 -19.77 18.64
N ASN A 164 -9.60 -19.57 19.12
CA ASN A 164 -10.62 -20.61 19.41
C ASN A 164 -10.51 -21.52 20.65
N ASN A 165 -10.17 -21.01 21.83
CA ASN A 165 -10.56 -21.69 23.08
C ASN A 165 -11.28 -20.73 24.03
N GLU A 166 -12.62 -20.67 23.94
CA GLU A 166 -13.45 -19.97 24.92
C GLU A 166 -13.27 -20.54 26.34
N GLU A 167 -12.83 -21.79 26.46
CA GLU A 167 -12.54 -22.45 27.74
C GLU A 167 -11.27 -21.89 28.43
N GLU A 168 -10.28 -21.37 27.70
CA GLU A 168 -9.03 -20.85 28.28
C GLU A 168 -9.12 -19.38 28.70
N ARG A 169 -10.09 -18.61 28.20
CA ARG A 169 -10.36 -17.23 28.67
C ARG A 169 -10.78 -17.16 30.14
N SER A 170 -11.20 -18.29 30.72
CA SER A 170 -11.66 -18.41 32.11
C SER A 170 -10.51 -18.49 33.13
N LYS A 171 -9.28 -18.77 32.69
CA LYS A 171 -8.11 -18.66 33.56
C LYS A 171 -7.54 -17.26 33.39
N LYS A 172 -7.47 -16.51 34.51
CA LYS A 172 -6.59 -15.34 34.65
C LYS A 172 -5.12 -15.79 34.61
N GLU A 173 -4.71 -16.47 33.54
CA GLU A 173 -3.29 -16.61 33.26
C GLU A 173 -2.80 -15.20 32.96
N VAL A 174 -1.78 -14.79 33.72
CA VAL A 174 -1.05 -13.55 33.45
C VAL A 174 -0.64 -13.63 31.99
N ILE A 175 -1.24 -12.81 31.13
CA ILE A 175 -0.88 -12.77 29.71
C ILE A 175 0.54 -12.24 29.68
N GLU A 176 1.50 -13.16 29.62
CA GLU A 176 2.91 -12.84 29.63
C GLU A 176 3.26 -12.25 28.27
N VAL A 177 3.65 -10.99 28.30
CA VAL A 177 4.08 -10.27 27.11
C VAL A 177 5.44 -10.84 26.70
N VAL A 178 5.58 -11.17 25.43
CA VAL A 178 6.77 -11.81 24.88
C VAL A 178 7.64 -10.76 24.21
N ASP A 179 8.95 -10.78 24.47
CA ASP A 179 9.91 -9.93 23.77
C ASP A 179 10.12 -10.38 22.32
N LEU A 180 10.58 -9.46 21.46
CA LEU A 180 10.87 -9.71 20.05
C LEU A 180 11.63 -11.02 19.75
N VAL A 181 12.65 -11.34 20.55
CA VAL A 181 13.49 -12.53 20.32
C VAL A 181 12.85 -13.85 20.80
N ASN A 182 11.79 -13.77 21.59
CA ASN A 182 11.15 -14.92 22.24
C ASN A 182 9.84 -15.35 21.56
N VAL A 183 9.45 -14.68 20.47
CA VAL A 183 8.28 -15.07 19.68
C VAL A 183 8.48 -16.47 19.08
N LYS A 184 7.39 -17.24 18.94
CA LYS A 184 7.40 -18.63 18.47
C LYS A 184 6.92 -18.72 17.03
N LEU A 185 7.62 -19.53 16.22
CA LEU A 185 7.25 -19.79 14.83
C LEU A 185 5.81 -20.30 14.72
N GLY A 186 5.04 -19.75 13.78
CA GLY A 186 3.66 -20.14 13.50
C GLY A 186 2.62 -19.53 14.45
N GLN A 187 3.03 -18.93 15.56
CA GLN A 187 2.14 -18.30 16.54
C GLN A 187 1.72 -16.89 16.08
N CYS A 188 0.47 -16.52 16.39
CA CYS A 188 -0.08 -15.18 16.19
C CYS A 188 0.06 -14.33 17.46
N TYR A 189 0.39 -13.06 17.26
CA TYR A 189 0.58 -12.09 18.32
C TYR A 189 -0.05 -10.74 17.97
N GLU A 190 -0.59 -10.04 18.96
CA GLU A 190 -0.92 -8.62 18.87
C GLU A 190 0.34 -7.79 19.17
N LEU A 191 0.64 -6.83 18.28
CA LEU A 191 1.83 -5.99 18.39
C LEU A 191 1.67 -4.90 19.46
N VAL A 192 2.66 -4.81 20.33
CA VAL A 192 2.81 -3.77 21.35
C VAL A 192 4.13 -3.03 21.13
N VAL A 193 4.10 -1.70 21.15
CA VAL A 193 5.26 -0.86 20.88
C VAL A 193 5.55 0.14 22.00
N THR A 194 6.83 0.34 22.26
CA THR A 194 7.32 1.51 23.01
C THR A 194 8.24 2.32 22.10
N THR A 195 7.90 3.59 21.86
CA THR A 195 8.54 4.44 20.84
C THR A 195 9.29 5.62 21.45
N PHE A 196 10.24 6.18 20.69
CA PHE A 196 11.00 7.37 21.11
C PHE A 196 10.14 8.63 21.28
N ILE A 197 8.93 8.64 20.70
CA ILE A 197 7.99 9.77 20.76
C ILE A 197 7.00 9.67 21.94
N GLY A 198 7.25 8.75 22.89
CA GLY A 198 6.52 8.70 24.17
C GLY A 198 5.29 7.80 24.20
N LEU A 199 5.14 6.88 23.24
CA LEU A 199 4.19 5.77 23.38
C LEU A 199 4.86 4.67 24.22
N TYR A 200 4.21 4.22 25.29
CA TYR A 200 4.73 3.19 26.19
C TYR A 200 3.78 2.00 26.25
N ARG A 201 4.27 0.83 25.88
CA ARG A 201 3.50 -0.43 25.81
C ARG A 201 2.15 -0.24 25.09
N TYR A 202 2.17 0.54 24.01
CA TYR A 202 0.98 0.89 23.25
C TYR A 202 0.57 -0.28 22.36
N LYS A 203 -0.70 -0.69 22.44
CA LYS A 203 -1.25 -1.75 21.60
C LYS A 203 -1.59 -1.18 20.23
N VAL A 204 -0.88 -1.63 19.21
CA VAL A 204 -1.11 -1.19 17.82
C VAL A 204 -2.43 -1.77 17.29
N GLY A 205 -2.86 -2.92 17.83
CA GLY A 205 -4.04 -3.66 17.38
C GLY A 205 -3.80 -4.51 16.14
N ASP A 206 -2.59 -4.52 15.59
CA ASP A 206 -2.24 -5.38 14.46
C ASP A 206 -1.90 -6.80 14.95
N ILE A 207 -2.48 -7.79 14.27
CA ILE A 207 -2.24 -9.21 14.51
C ILE A 207 -1.22 -9.72 13.50
N LEU A 208 -0.10 -10.22 14.00
CA LEU A 208 1.06 -10.65 13.24
C LEU A 208 1.35 -12.13 13.49
N LYS A 209 1.60 -12.89 12.43
CA LYS A 209 2.01 -14.30 12.52
C LYS A 209 3.49 -14.44 12.25
N VAL A 210 4.21 -15.12 13.13
CA VAL A 210 5.64 -15.40 12.92
C VAL A 210 5.79 -16.44 11.80
N THR A 211 6.49 -16.09 10.73
CA THR A 211 6.70 -16.96 9.56
C THR A 211 8.13 -17.45 9.41
N GLY A 212 9.08 -16.83 10.12
CA GLY A 212 10.48 -17.21 10.07
C GLY A 212 11.35 -16.23 10.83
N TYR A 213 12.66 -16.35 10.61
CA TYR A 213 13.67 -15.47 11.18
C TYR A 213 14.69 -15.13 10.10
N HIS A 214 15.12 -13.87 10.08
CA HIS A 214 16.30 -13.44 9.33
C HIS A 214 17.42 -13.19 10.33
N ASN A 215 18.40 -14.09 10.35
CA ASN A 215 19.34 -14.23 11.47
C ASN A 215 18.54 -14.42 12.77
N ASN A 216 18.68 -13.52 13.74
CA ASN A 216 17.95 -13.56 15.01
C ASN A 216 16.69 -12.67 15.01
N ALA A 217 16.43 -11.91 13.94
CA ALA A 217 15.27 -11.02 13.87
C ALA A 217 14.05 -11.78 13.31
N PRO A 218 12.92 -11.84 14.03
CA PRO A 218 11.72 -12.51 13.54
C PRO A 218 11.11 -11.80 12.32
N GLN A 219 10.50 -12.61 11.46
CA GLN A 219 9.74 -12.16 10.29
C GLN A 219 8.26 -12.44 10.53
N PHE A 220 7.42 -11.47 10.17
CA PHE A 220 6.00 -11.48 10.44
C PHE A 220 5.19 -11.33 9.16
N GLN A 221 4.18 -12.18 9.00
CA GLN A 221 3.11 -11.95 8.05
C GLN A 221 2.00 -11.16 8.74
N PHE A 222 1.52 -10.11 8.07
CA PHE A 222 0.37 -9.35 8.54
C PHE A 222 -0.90 -10.18 8.35
N VAL A 223 -1.63 -10.45 9.44
CA VAL A 223 -2.87 -11.23 9.40
C VAL A 223 -4.06 -10.30 9.23
N ARG A 224 -4.28 -9.42 10.20
CA ARG A 224 -5.39 -8.46 10.24
C ARG A 224 -5.14 -7.39 11.28
N ARG A 225 -5.91 -6.31 11.23
CA ARG A 225 -6.08 -5.42 12.40
C ARG A 225 -7.28 -5.88 13.20
N LYS A 226 -7.16 -5.85 14.52
CA LYS A 226 -8.25 -6.14 15.44
C LYS A 226 -9.39 -5.14 15.22
N ASP A 227 -10.62 -5.63 15.32
CA ASP A 227 -11.86 -4.84 15.24
C ASP A 227 -12.08 -4.09 13.91
N ALA A 228 -11.31 -4.37 12.85
CA ALA A 228 -11.58 -3.85 11.51
C ALA A 228 -12.48 -4.81 10.73
N PHE A 229 -13.76 -4.47 10.58
CA PHE A 229 -14.75 -5.29 9.86
C PHE A 229 -14.83 -4.94 8.37
N LEU A 230 -14.87 -3.64 8.04
CA LEU A 230 -14.87 -3.13 6.67
C LEU A 230 -13.69 -2.16 6.45
N SER A 231 -13.05 -2.24 5.28
CA SER A 231 -11.95 -1.36 4.88
C SER A 231 -11.82 -1.30 3.36
N ILE A 232 -11.99 -0.10 2.79
CA ILE A 232 -11.86 0.18 1.35
C ILE A 232 -10.49 0.82 1.06
N ASP A 233 -10.07 1.80 1.84
CA ASP A 233 -8.77 2.46 1.72
C ASP A 233 -8.07 2.46 3.09
N SER A 234 -7.89 3.63 3.70
CA SER A 234 -7.31 3.80 5.03
C SER A 234 -8.34 3.68 6.15
N GLU A 235 -9.64 3.84 5.83
CA GLU A 235 -10.74 3.71 6.77
C GLU A 235 -10.89 2.26 7.26
N LYS A 236 -11.28 2.15 8.53
CA LYS A 236 -11.55 0.88 9.22
C LYS A 236 -12.81 1.08 10.03
N THR A 237 -13.89 0.43 9.61
CA THR A 237 -15.16 0.45 10.32
C THR A 237 -15.25 -0.80 11.17
N ALA A 238 -15.52 -0.60 12.46
CA ALA A 238 -15.76 -1.69 13.39
C ALA A 238 -17.20 -2.20 13.30
N GLU A 239 -17.47 -3.38 13.86
CA GLU A 239 -18.79 -4.01 13.78
C GLU A 239 -19.87 -3.21 14.51
N ASP A 240 -19.52 -2.62 15.65
CA ASP A 240 -20.38 -1.72 16.44
C ASP A 240 -20.70 -0.43 15.70
N GLU A 241 -19.71 0.20 15.06
CA GLU A 241 -19.92 1.38 14.21
C GLU A 241 -20.85 1.07 13.02
N LEU A 242 -20.73 -0.11 12.43
CA LEU A 242 -21.63 -0.55 11.35
C LEU A 242 -23.06 -0.80 11.88
N ALA A 243 -23.20 -1.41 13.06
CA ALA A 243 -24.49 -1.65 13.68
C ALA A 243 -25.22 -0.35 14.03
N GLU A 244 -24.51 0.66 14.55
CA GLU A 244 -25.06 2.00 14.79
C GLU A 244 -25.50 2.69 13.49
N GLY A 245 -24.79 2.50 12.38
CA GLY A 245 -25.14 3.10 11.09
C GLY A 245 -26.36 2.48 10.39
N ILE A 246 -26.83 1.31 10.84
CA ILE A 246 -28.00 0.60 10.29
C ILE A 246 -29.28 0.89 11.11
N LEU A 247 -29.12 1.34 12.37
CA LEU A 247 -30.22 1.68 13.29
C LEU A 247 -30.70 3.12 13.11
#